data_AF-A0A833XDS4-F1
#
_entry.id   AF-A0A833XDS4-F1
#
_cell.length_a   1.000
_cell.length_b   1.000
_cell.length_c   1.000
_cell.angle_alpha   90.00
_cell.angle_beta   90.00
_cell.angle_gamma   90.00
#
_symmetry.space_group_name_H-M   'P 1'
#
loop_
_entity.id
_entity.type
_entity.pdbx_description
1 polymer ?
#
loop_
_entity_poly.entity_id
_entity_poly.type
_entity_poly.pdbx_seq_one_letter_code
_entity_poly.pdbx_strand_id
1 'polypeptide(L)'
;MEMMITNFYYRALLLLLVSSSWEPLHLCGADPTDGFTRVPLTEENFVLQKPYDVPLEDRYTCKNGVRRFWVYNNDKPFKPDSPTRPRTEVRITGYDYTSGVWQFEGHAFVPKGTSGVTIAQILGAAQAATTLQLRIYNGDMRYYSSKLVATDLYDKWFRVNIIHDVGEGKESFY
;
A
#
# COMPACT_ATOMS: atom_id res chain seq x y z
N MET A 1 0.31 -64.24 23.12
CA MET A 1 1.53 -63.41 22.97
C MET A 1 1.55 -62.66 21.63
N GLU A 2 0.92 -63.14 20.57
CA GLU A 2 0.80 -62.42 19.28
C GLU A 2 -0.09 -61.17 19.32
N MET A 3 -1.21 -61.20 20.05
CA MET A 3 -2.20 -60.12 20.05
C MET A 3 -1.73 -58.80 20.69
N MET A 4 -0.65 -58.85 21.49
CA MET A 4 -0.06 -57.68 22.15
C MET A 4 0.98 -56.98 21.26
N ILE A 5 1.58 -57.73 20.33
CA ILE A 5 2.60 -57.25 19.39
C ILE A 5 1.93 -56.41 18.29
N THR A 6 0.76 -56.82 17.79
CA THR A 6 0.01 -56.11 16.74
C THR A 6 -0.45 -54.70 17.17
N ASN A 7 -0.83 -54.53 18.44
CA ASN A 7 -1.31 -53.24 18.98
C ASN A 7 -0.18 -52.20 19.12
N PHE A 8 1.07 -52.66 19.32
CA PHE A 8 2.24 -51.79 19.38
C PHE A 8 2.57 -51.19 18.01
N TYR A 9 2.48 -52.00 16.94
CA TYR A 9 2.72 -51.53 15.57
C TYR A 9 1.67 -50.52 15.10
N TYR A 10 0.38 -50.73 15.42
CA TYR A 10 -0.67 -49.77 15.07
C TYR A 10 -0.51 -48.42 15.79
N ARG A 11 -0.09 -48.42 17.06
CA ARG A 11 0.19 -47.18 17.82
C ARG A 11 1.44 -46.46 17.33
N ALA A 12 2.49 -47.19 16.95
CA ALA A 12 3.70 -46.62 16.36
C ALA A 12 3.43 -46.03 14.96
N LEU A 13 2.61 -46.68 14.14
CA LEU A 13 2.22 -46.18 12.82
C LEU A 13 1.37 -44.90 12.91
N LEU A 14 0.48 -44.81 13.89
CA LEU A 14 -0.35 -43.62 14.15
C LEU A 14 0.48 -42.42 14.64
N LEU A 15 1.53 -42.64 15.43
CA LEU A 15 2.42 -41.57 15.90
C LEU A 15 3.34 -41.05 14.78
N LEU A 16 3.78 -41.92 13.86
CA LEU A 16 4.58 -41.52 12.70
C LEU A 16 3.79 -40.65 11.72
N LEU A 17 2.51 -40.97 11.48
CA LEU A 17 1.63 -40.17 10.60
C LEU A 17 1.28 -38.79 11.16
N VAL A 18 1.30 -38.61 12.49
CA VAL A 18 1.06 -37.30 13.13
C VAL A 18 2.35 -36.45 13.17
N SER A 19 3.53 -37.08 13.15
CA SER A 19 4.81 -36.35 13.13
C SER A 19 5.27 -35.87 11.75
N SER A 20 4.66 -36.34 10.65
CA SER A 20 5.12 -36.07 9.29
C SER A 20 4.32 -35.00 8.54
N SER A 21 3.57 -34.14 9.22
CA SER A 21 2.79 -33.07 8.58
C SER A 21 2.97 -31.69 9.21
N TRP A 22 4.16 -31.42 9.76
CA TRP A 22 4.59 -30.06 10.10
C TRP A 22 5.74 -29.63 9.19
N GLU A 23 5.55 -29.78 7.89
CA GLU A 23 6.15 -28.79 7.00
C GLU A 23 5.23 -27.56 7.08
N PRO A 24 5.73 -26.38 7.50
CA PRO A 24 5.00 -25.16 7.21
C PRO A 24 4.77 -25.19 5.70
N LEU A 25 3.51 -25.14 5.28
CA LEU A 25 3.18 -24.73 3.93
C LEU A 25 3.79 -23.33 3.80
N HIS A 26 5.04 -23.26 3.33
CA HIS A 26 5.55 -22.12 2.63
C HIS A 26 4.68 -22.05 1.38
N LEU A 27 3.49 -21.46 1.52
CA LEU A 27 2.86 -20.71 0.46
C LEU A 27 3.96 -19.76 0.00
N CYS A 28 4.68 -20.17 -1.04
CA CYS A 28 5.57 -19.30 -1.77
C CYS A 28 4.66 -18.20 -2.28
N GLY A 29 4.54 -17.12 -1.50
CA GLY A 29 3.89 -15.92 -1.96
C GLY A 29 4.73 -15.47 -3.14
N ALA A 30 4.18 -15.62 -4.34
CA ALA A 30 4.79 -15.07 -5.55
C ALA A 30 5.17 -13.61 -5.27
N ASP A 31 6.30 -13.17 -5.82
CA ASP A 31 6.67 -11.77 -5.66
C ASP A 31 5.51 -10.95 -6.27
N PRO A 32 4.94 -9.97 -5.55
CA PRO A 32 3.81 -9.21 -6.08
C PRO A 32 4.18 -8.39 -7.34
N THR A 33 5.46 -8.36 -7.72
CA THR A 33 5.97 -7.80 -8.97
C THR A 33 6.15 -8.83 -10.10
N ASP A 34 5.90 -10.12 -9.85
CA ASP A 34 5.98 -11.18 -10.86
C ASP A 34 5.03 -10.88 -12.03
N GLY A 35 5.56 -10.93 -13.25
CA GLY A 35 4.82 -10.60 -14.48
C GLY A 35 4.76 -9.12 -14.83
N PHE A 36 5.32 -8.23 -14.00
CA PHE A 36 5.42 -6.80 -14.32
C PHE A 36 6.78 -6.42 -14.89
N THR A 37 6.79 -5.52 -15.87
CA THR A 37 8.01 -4.90 -16.39
C THR A 37 8.29 -3.62 -15.60
N ARG A 38 9.44 -3.54 -14.94
CA ARG A 38 9.85 -2.34 -14.20
C ARG A 38 10.04 -1.16 -15.15
N VAL A 39 9.41 -0.04 -14.83
CA VAL A 39 9.68 1.26 -15.46
C VAL A 39 10.59 2.10 -14.55
N PRO A 40 11.60 2.81 -15.09
CA PRO A 40 12.53 3.59 -14.28
C PRO A 40 11.89 4.89 -13.78
N LEU A 41 11.80 5.07 -12.47
CA LEU A 41 11.39 6.34 -11.85
C LEU A 41 12.62 7.14 -11.42
N THR A 42 12.76 8.37 -11.92
CA THR A 42 13.80 9.33 -11.53
C THR A 42 13.17 10.56 -10.86
N GLU A 43 14.00 11.45 -10.28
CA GLU A 43 13.51 12.72 -9.70
C GLU A 43 12.77 13.59 -10.73
N GLU A 44 13.09 13.48 -12.02
CA GLU A 44 12.43 14.24 -13.09
C GLU A 44 10.95 13.85 -13.25
N ASN A 45 10.60 12.63 -12.83
CA ASN A 45 9.21 12.17 -12.82
C ASN A 45 8.42 12.72 -11.63
N PHE A 46 9.04 13.40 -10.66
CA PHE A 46 8.37 13.79 -9.42
C PHE A 46 8.06 15.28 -9.40
N VAL A 47 6.78 15.61 -9.60
CA VAL A 47 6.27 16.97 -9.44
C VAL A 47 5.70 17.15 -8.04
N LEU A 48 6.39 17.94 -7.22
CA LEU A 48 5.94 18.27 -5.86
C LEU A 48 4.77 19.25 -5.90
N GLN A 49 3.73 18.94 -5.14
CA GLN A 49 2.60 19.82 -4.87
C GLN A 49 2.55 20.13 -3.38
N LYS A 50 2.17 21.37 -3.05
CA LYS A 50 2.13 21.93 -1.69
C LYS A 50 1.02 22.98 -1.58
N PRO A 51 0.62 23.44 -0.39
CA PRO A 51 -0.23 24.62 -0.27
C PRO A 51 0.33 25.81 -1.07
N TYR A 52 -0.54 26.54 -1.78
CA TYR A 52 -0.07 27.59 -2.69
C TYR A 52 0.66 28.74 -1.97
N ASP A 53 0.33 28.99 -0.70
CA ASP A 53 0.80 30.12 0.11
C ASP A 53 1.92 29.77 1.12
N VAL A 54 2.37 28.52 1.17
CA VAL A 54 3.42 28.05 2.10
C VAL A 54 4.69 27.67 1.34
N PRO A 55 5.91 27.99 1.78
CA PRO A 55 7.15 27.49 1.19
C PRO A 55 7.23 25.95 1.14
N LEU A 56 7.99 25.38 0.20
CA LEU A 56 8.07 23.92 0.04
C LEU A 56 8.84 23.28 1.20
N GLU A 57 9.93 23.91 1.62
CA GLU A 57 10.83 23.49 2.69
C GLU A 57 10.13 23.35 4.05
N ASP A 58 9.01 24.04 4.26
CA ASP A 58 8.18 23.95 5.46
C ASP A 58 7.22 22.75 5.44
N ARG A 59 7.07 22.10 4.28
CA ARG A 59 6.11 21.01 4.06
C ARG A 59 6.75 19.75 3.51
N TYR A 60 8.00 19.81 3.04
CA TYR A 60 8.65 18.70 2.39
C TYR A 60 10.15 18.66 2.63
N THR A 61 10.68 17.46 2.86
CA THR A 61 12.13 17.18 2.80
C THR A 61 12.40 15.84 2.14
N CYS A 62 13.53 15.71 1.45
CA CYS A 62 14.07 14.42 1.00
C CYS A 62 15.48 14.26 1.57
N LYS A 63 15.67 13.28 2.47
CA LYS A 63 16.98 13.00 3.07
C LYS A 63 17.17 11.50 3.18
N ASN A 64 18.31 10.99 2.70
CA ASN A 64 18.70 9.58 2.75
C ASN A 64 17.62 8.64 2.17
N GLY A 65 17.04 9.02 1.02
CA GLY A 65 15.98 8.25 0.36
C GLY A 65 14.59 8.34 1.02
N VAL A 66 14.44 9.08 2.12
CA VAL A 66 13.14 9.27 2.80
C VAL A 66 12.56 10.63 2.45
N ARG A 67 11.40 10.62 1.78
CA ARG A 67 10.56 11.80 1.57
C ARG A 67 9.60 11.98 2.74
N ARG A 68 9.68 13.13 3.41
CA ARG A 68 8.76 13.51 4.49
C ARG A 68 7.84 14.59 4.00
N PHE A 69 6.55 14.42 4.26
CA PHE A 69 5.49 15.35 3.90
C PHE A 69 4.78 15.78 5.18
N TRP A 70 4.66 17.08 5.40
CA TRP A 70 3.80 17.66 6.42
C TRP A 70 2.51 18.13 5.74
N VAL A 71 1.38 17.67 6.26
CA VAL A 71 0.05 18.02 5.75
C VAL A 71 -0.79 18.43 6.94
N TYR A 72 -1.17 19.71 7.01
CA TYR A 72 -2.02 20.22 8.08
C TYR A 72 -3.43 20.51 7.57
N ASN A 73 -4.42 20.30 8.43
CA ASN A 73 -5.83 20.46 8.08
C ASN A 73 -6.24 21.94 7.87
N ASN A 74 -5.43 22.87 8.37
CA ASN A 74 -5.62 24.31 8.28
C ASN A 74 -4.77 24.98 7.19
N ASP A 75 -3.96 24.22 6.46
CA ASP A 75 -3.25 24.71 5.28
C ASP A 75 -4.25 25.14 4.19
N LYS A 76 -3.77 25.88 3.18
CA LYS A 76 -4.57 26.16 1.98
C LYS A 76 -4.47 25.01 0.96
N PRO A 77 -5.40 24.96 -0.02
CA PRO A 77 -5.31 24.03 -1.15
C PRO A 77 -4.02 24.19 -1.97
N PHE A 78 -3.78 23.27 -2.91
CA PHE A 78 -2.64 23.35 -3.84
C PHE A 78 -2.70 24.57 -4.79
N LYS A 79 -3.89 25.05 -5.10
CA LYS A 79 -4.13 26.19 -5.99
C LYS A 79 -5.10 27.18 -5.36
N PRO A 80 -4.96 28.50 -5.64
CA PRO A 80 -5.99 29.47 -5.30
C PRO A 80 -7.36 29.01 -5.78
N ASP A 81 -8.40 29.30 -4.99
CA ASP A 81 -9.81 29.02 -5.28
C ASP A 81 -10.17 27.53 -5.51
N SER A 82 -9.25 26.60 -5.25
CA SER A 82 -9.56 25.18 -5.31
C SER A 82 -10.45 24.76 -4.13
N PRO A 83 -11.55 24.02 -4.36
CA PRO A 83 -12.37 23.50 -3.26
C PRO A 83 -11.76 22.26 -2.59
N THR A 84 -10.60 21.80 -3.07
CA THR A 84 -9.96 20.58 -2.55
C THR A 84 -9.27 20.84 -1.21
N ARG A 85 -9.16 19.79 -0.40
CA ARG A 85 -8.43 19.88 0.88
C ARG A 85 -6.92 20.06 0.65
N PRO A 86 -6.19 20.54 1.67
CA PRO A 86 -4.74 20.71 1.59
C PRO A 86 -4.02 19.40 1.30
N ARG A 87 -2.87 19.54 0.63
CA ARG A 87 -2.00 18.43 0.27
C ARG A 87 -0.56 18.89 0.25
N THR A 88 0.33 17.99 0.63
CA THR A 88 1.73 18.01 0.22
C THR A 88 2.04 16.63 -0.31
N GLU A 89 2.29 16.52 -1.61
CA GLU A 89 2.35 15.24 -2.30
C GLU A 89 3.35 15.26 -3.46
N VAL A 90 3.72 14.09 -3.96
CA VAL A 90 4.39 13.91 -5.25
C VAL A 90 3.37 13.44 -6.27
N ARG A 91 3.24 14.15 -7.38
CA ARG A 91 2.60 13.65 -8.60
C ARG A 91 3.69 13.03 -9.47
N ILE A 92 3.50 11.77 -9.86
CA ILE A 92 4.36 11.10 -10.84
C ILE A 92 3.96 11.56 -12.25
N THR A 93 4.91 11.98 -13.08
CA THR A 93 4.75 12.39 -14.50
C THR A 93 5.55 11.48 -15.44
N GLY A 94 5.20 11.48 -16.72
CA GLY A 94 5.89 10.71 -17.76
C GLY A 94 5.46 9.24 -17.87
N TYR A 95 4.61 8.80 -16.95
CA TYR A 95 4.00 7.47 -16.91
C TYR A 95 2.49 7.57 -16.72
N ASP A 96 1.85 8.61 -17.29
CA ASP A 96 0.40 8.66 -17.37
C ASP A 96 -0.09 7.53 -18.29
N TYR A 97 -1.14 6.82 -17.89
CA TYR A 97 -1.59 5.61 -18.58
C TYR A 97 -3.12 5.58 -18.71
N THR A 98 -3.59 4.93 -19.77
CA THR A 98 -5.02 4.80 -20.11
C THR A 98 -5.45 3.36 -20.37
N SER A 99 -4.53 2.41 -20.27
CA SER A 99 -4.78 0.98 -20.49
C SER A 99 -3.71 0.12 -19.80
N GLY A 100 -3.95 -1.19 -19.77
CA GLY A 100 -3.04 -2.19 -19.19
C GLY A 100 -3.24 -2.39 -17.69
N VAL A 101 -2.32 -3.16 -17.11
CA VAL A 101 -2.26 -3.44 -15.66
C VAL A 101 -1.00 -2.81 -15.12
N TRP A 102 -1.16 -1.92 -14.14
CA TRP A 102 -0.06 -1.15 -13.54
C TRP A 102 0.12 -1.50 -12.08
N GLN A 103 1.36 -1.69 -11.68
CA GLN A 103 1.73 -2.00 -10.31
C GLN A 103 2.59 -0.87 -9.72
N PHE A 104 2.32 -0.51 -8.47
CA PHE A 104 3.04 0.49 -7.70
C PHE A 104 3.41 -0.11 -6.35
N GLU A 105 4.65 0.08 -5.93
CA GLU A 105 5.09 -0.27 -4.59
C GLU A 105 5.93 0.82 -3.93
N GLY A 106 5.91 0.82 -2.60
CA GLY A 106 6.75 1.68 -1.79
C GLY A 106 6.59 1.36 -0.32
N HIS A 107 7.33 2.09 0.51
CA HIS A 107 7.19 2.03 1.97
C HIS A 107 6.60 3.34 2.48
N ALA A 108 5.62 3.23 3.36
CA ALA A 108 4.98 4.37 4.01
C ALA A 108 5.15 4.30 5.53
N PHE A 109 5.13 5.46 6.16
CA PHE A 109 5.15 5.64 7.60
C PHE A 109 4.18 6.76 7.95
N VAL A 110 3.30 6.53 8.91
CA VAL A 110 2.32 7.52 9.35
C VAL A 110 2.46 7.73 10.86
N PRO A 111 2.77 8.95 11.34
CA PRO A 111 2.88 9.22 12.76
C PRO A 111 1.53 9.08 13.47
N LYS A 112 1.54 8.56 14.69
CA LYS A 112 0.37 8.52 15.56
C LYS A 112 -0.16 9.93 15.85
N GLY A 113 -1.49 10.05 15.90
CA GLY A 113 -2.18 11.33 16.10
C GLY A 113 -2.59 12.04 14.81
N THR A 114 -2.22 11.51 13.64
CA THR A 114 -2.76 11.95 12.34
C THR A 114 -4.06 11.21 12.01
N SER A 115 -5.01 11.78 11.26
CA SER A 115 -6.21 11.04 10.82
C SER A 115 -6.79 11.63 9.54
N GLY A 116 -7.30 10.77 8.66
CA GLY A 116 -7.81 11.15 7.34
C GLY A 116 -6.74 11.48 6.30
N VAL A 117 -5.50 11.05 6.51
CA VAL A 117 -4.37 11.29 5.59
C VAL A 117 -4.44 10.29 4.44
N THR A 118 -4.40 10.77 3.19
CA THR A 118 -4.24 9.94 2.00
C THR A 118 -2.75 9.66 1.78
N ILE A 119 -2.36 8.39 1.73
CA ILE A 119 -0.95 7.98 1.51
C ILE A 119 -0.66 7.63 0.04
N ALA A 120 -1.69 7.24 -0.71
CA ALA A 120 -1.59 6.93 -2.12
C ALA A 120 -2.94 7.20 -2.80
N GLN A 121 -2.88 7.68 -4.04
CA GLN A 121 -4.05 7.92 -4.87
C GLN A 121 -3.72 7.63 -6.33
N ILE A 122 -4.68 7.07 -7.06
CA ILE A 122 -4.64 6.96 -8.51
C ILE A 122 -5.76 7.83 -9.07
N LEU A 123 -5.38 8.82 -9.86
CA LEU A 123 -6.32 9.72 -10.53
C LEU A 123 -6.64 9.17 -11.92
N GLY A 124 -7.92 9.16 -12.26
CA GLY A 124 -8.39 8.98 -13.63
C GLY A 124 -9.04 7.62 -13.93
N ALA A 125 -10.33 7.70 -14.28
CA ALA A 125 -10.90 7.22 -15.55
C ALA A 125 -12.25 7.94 -15.84
N ALA A 126 -12.86 7.72 -17.02
CA ALA A 126 -13.98 8.49 -17.62
C ALA A 126 -15.24 8.77 -16.76
N GLN A 127 -15.40 8.10 -15.61
CA GLN A 127 -16.59 8.17 -14.76
C GLN A 127 -16.34 8.81 -13.38
N ALA A 128 -15.08 8.94 -12.93
CA ALA A 128 -14.74 9.56 -11.64
C ALA A 128 -13.37 10.24 -11.63
N ALA A 129 -13.26 11.36 -10.92
CA ALA A 129 -12.02 12.13 -10.79
C ALA A 129 -10.89 11.39 -10.04
N THR A 130 -11.21 10.34 -9.29
CA THR A 130 -10.24 9.49 -8.59
C THR A 130 -10.74 8.06 -8.64
N THR A 131 -9.84 7.12 -8.93
CA THR A 131 -10.12 5.68 -9.00
C THR A 131 -9.82 5.02 -7.65
N LEU A 132 -8.84 5.54 -6.92
CA LEU A 132 -8.33 4.92 -5.72
C LEU A 132 -7.81 5.96 -4.73
N GLN A 133 -8.12 5.77 -3.46
CA GLN A 133 -7.45 6.45 -2.36
C GLN A 133 -7.21 5.47 -1.21
N LEU A 134 -5.96 5.36 -0.77
CA LEU A 134 -5.62 4.69 0.49
C LEU A 134 -5.46 5.75 1.57
N ARG A 135 -6.32 5.70 2.58
CA ARG A 135 -6.37 6.67 3.66
C ARG A 135 -6.16 6.02 5.02
N ILE A 136 -5.44 6.69 5.91
CA ILE A 136 -5.27 6.24 7.30
C ILE A 136 -6.23 7.01 8.21
N TYR A 137 -7.05 6.28 8.97
CA TYR A 137 -7.96 6.80 9.98
C TYR A 137 -7.70 6.10 11.31
N ASN A 138 -7.23 6.84 12.31
CA ASN A 138 -6.99 6.32 13.65
C ASN A 138 -6.11 5.04 13.70
N GLY A 139 -5.21 4.88 12.73
CA GLY A 139 -4.26 3.77 12.61
C GLY A 139 -4.68 2.77 11.55
N ASP A 140 -5.92 2.83 11.09
CA ASP A 140 -6.49 1.89 10.15
C ASP A 140 -6.42 2.42 8.72
N MET A 141 -5.87 1.62 7.81
CA MET A 141 -5.94 1.90 6.38
C MET A 141 -7.31 1.53 5.83
N ARG A 142 -7.86 2.44 5.04
CA ARG A 142 -9.12 2.26 4.32
C ARG A 142 -8.96 2.58 2.85
N TYR A 143 -9.66 1.83 2.00
CA TYR A 143 -9.97 2.24 0.63
C TYR A 143 -11.09 3.29 0.70
N TYR A 144 -10.78 4.47 0.19
CA TYR A 144 -11.52 5.71 0.47
C TYR A 144 -11.73 5.90 1.98
N SER A 145 -12.97 6.07 2.43
CA SER A 145 -13.32 6.26 3.83
C SER A 145 -14.04 5.07 4.45
N SER A 146 -14.33 4.01 3.69
CA SER A 146 -15.27 2.97 4.10
C SER A 146 -14.59 1.62 4.33
N LYS A 147 -14.01 1.02 3.30
CA LYS A 147 -13.54 -0.37 3.34
C LYS A 147 -12.20 -0.47 4.06
N LEU A 148 -12.17 -1.19 5.18
CA LEU A 148 -10.95 -1.51 5.91
C LEU A 148 -10.01 -2.38 5.06
N VAL A 149 -8.73 -2.03 5.04
CA VAL A 149 -7.67 -2.74 4.31
C VAL A 149 -6.67 -3.35 5.30
N ALA A 150 -6.21 -2.58 6.28
CA ALA A 150 -5.31 -3.03 7.33
C ALA A 150 -5.46 -2.16 8.59
N THR A 151 -4.97 -2.63 9.73
CA THR A 151 -5.10 -1.97 11.03
C THR A 151 -3.74 -1.71 11.66
N ASP A 152 -3.71 -0.84 12.68
CA ASP A 152 -2.53 -0.61 13.55
C ASP A 152 -1.28 -0.06 12.81
N LEU A 153 -1.42 0.78 11.80
CA LEU A 153 -0.31 1.21 10.92
C LEU A 153 0.46 2.46 11.40
N TYR A 154 0.25 2.92 12.63
CA TYR A 154 1.00 4.06 13.14
C TYR A 154 2.40 3.72 13.60
N ASP A 155 3.27 4.72 13.53
CA ASP A 155 4.64 4.72 14.08
C ASP A 155 5.50 3.52 13.62
N LYS A 156 5.17 2.94 12.47
CA LYS A 156 5.92 1.86 11.83
C LYS A 156 5.95 2.02 10.32
N TRP A 157 7.02 1.49 9.73
CA TRP A 157 7.12 1.35 8.28
C TRP A 157 6.29 0.16 7.83
N PHE A 158 5.53 0.32 6.76
CA PHE A 158 4.80 -0.76 6.10
C PHE A 158 4.98 -0.65 4.58
N ARG A 159 5.05 -1.80 3.90
CA ARG A 159 5.03 -1.86 2.44
C ARG A 159 3.61 -1.60 1.97
N VAL A 160 3.48 -0.85 0.89
CA VAL A 160 2.23 -0.64 0.16
C VAL A 160 2.44 -1.20 -1.23
N ASN A 161 1.56 -2.11 -1.66
CA ASN A 161 1.53 -2.61 -3.03
C ASN A 161 0.15 -2.36 -3.62
N ILE A 162 0.09 -1.74 -4.79
CA ILE A 162 -1.14 -1.38 -5.50
C ILE A 162 -1.05 -1.96 -6.90
N ILE A 163 -2.05 -2.74 -7.31
CA ILE A 163 -2.24 -3.18 -8.69
C ILE A 163 -3.54 -2.58 -9.21
N HIS A 164 -3.46 -1.88 -10.34
CA HIS A 164 -4.60 -1.26 -11.02
C HIS A 164 -4.74 -1.84 -12.43
N ASP A 165 -5.81 -2.62 -12.64
CA ASP A 165 -6.23 -3.10 -13.96
C ASP A 165 -7.24 -2.12 -14.55
N VAL A 166 -6.81 -1.39 -15.59
CA VAL A 166 -7.63 -0.36 -16.22
C VAL A 166 -8.78 -0.96 -17.03
N GLY A 167 -8.59 -2.14 -17.63
CA GLY A 167 -9.58 -2.76 -18.52
C GLY A 167 -10.75 -3.36 -17.75
N GLU A 168 -10.47 -3.95 -16.58
CA GLU A 168 -11.50 -4.51 -15.72
C GLU A 168 -12.03 -3.53 -14.66
N GLY A 169 -11.41 -2.36 -14.51
CA GLY A 169 -11.74 -1.39 -13.46
C GLY A 169 -11.53 -1.97 -12.06
N LYS A 170 -10.53 -2.85 -11.90
CA LYS A 170 -10.26 -3.56 -10.65
C LYS A 170 -8.97 -3.05 -10.01
N GLU A 171 -9.01 -2.88 -8.70
CA GLU A 171 -7.85 -2.57 -7.89
C GLU A 171 -7.60 -3.64 -6.81
N SER A 172 -6.34 -4.04 -6.65
CA SER A 172 -5.89 -4.96 -5.61
C SER A 172 -4.80 -4.34 -4.75
N PHE A 173 -4.81 -4.66 -3.46
CA PHE A 173 -3.92 -4.08 -2.46
C PHE A 173 -3.52 -5.16 -1.47
N TYR A 174 -2.24 -5.17 -1.11
CA TYR A 174 -1.64 -6.13 -0.19
C TYR A 174 -0.65 -5.42 0.73
#